data_AF-A0A971S606-F1
#
_entry.id   AF-A0A971S606-F1
#
_cell.length_a   1.000
_cell.length_b   1.000
_cell.length_c   1.000
_cell.angle_alpha   90.00
_cell.angle_beta   90.00
_cell.angle_gamma   90.00
#
_symmetry.space_group_name_H-M   'P 1'
#
loop_
_entity.id
_entity.type
_entity.pdbx_description
1 polymer ?
#
loop_
_entity_poly.entity_id
_entity_poly.type
_entity_poly.pdbx_seq_one_letter_code
_entity_poly.pdbx_strand_id
1 'polypeptide(L)'
;GSLGGYIDARDKLVVEYRTRLNILVGELASSINALHKLGYDLEGAQDRIDFFEIGDPKDPAATIKVNPQLADFNKIAVGTSPARGDGNIAKAILDLRDINIYADYQSYISNPDGYEYEVILESSIDEVLENINNKAGNMNPDGFYRELILSLALEREQARDMVLNQTILTDQIRERKEEISSVSLDEEMANMLKYQHSYIANSRVINAIDEMIETIVNRLGIVGR
;
A
#
# COMPACT_ATOMS: atom_id res chain seq x y z
N GLY A 1 -14.34 1.62 4.42
CA GLY A 1 -14.29 0.80 5.65
C GLY A 1 -12.97 0.03 5.70
N SER A 2 -12.54 -0.43 6.88
CA SER A 2 -11.22 -1.05 7.09
C SER A 2 -10.92 -2.22 6.15
N LEU A 3 -11.90 -3.08 5.88
CA LEU A 3 -11.75 -4.20 4.94
C LEU A 3 -11.37 -3.74 3.52
N GLY A 4 -12.00 -2.66 3.02
CA GLY A 4 -11.66 -2.09 1.73
C GLY A 4 -10.24 -1.51 1.70
N GLY A 5 -9.79 -0.90 2.80
CA GLY A 5 -8.41 -0.42 2.94
C GLY A 5 -7.39 -1.55 2.93
N TYR A 6 -7.68 -2.68 3.59
CA TYR A 6 -6.80 -3.86 3.53
C TYR A 6 -6.73 -4.48 2.14
N ILE A 7 -7.86 -4.53 1.41
CA ILE A 7 -7.88 -5.01 0.04
C ILE A 7 -7.06 -4.09 -0.87
N ASP A 8 -7.22 -2.77 -0.74
CA ASP A 8 -6.45 -1.79 -1.52
C ASP A 8 -4.94 -1.87 -1.22
N ALA A 9 -4.57 -1.98 0.06
CA ALA A 9 -3.18 -2.17 0.46
C ALA A 9 -2.59 -3.47 -0.10
N ARG A 10 -3.34 -4.58 -0.02
CA ARG A 10 -2.89 -5.89 -0.53
C ARG A 10 -2.76 -5.91 -2.05
N ASP A 11 -3.76 -5.38 -2.76
CA ASP A 11 -3.89 -5.55 -4.21
C ASP A 11 -3.15 -4.46 -5.00
N LYS A 12 -2.89 -3.30 -4.40
CA LYS A 12 -2.14 -2.20 -5.05
C LYS A 12 -0.80 -1.95 -4.39
N LEU A 13 -0.80 -1.51 -3.13
CA LEU A 13 0.43 -1.02 -2.49
C LEU A 13 1.48 -2.13 -2.38
N VAL A 14 1.12 -3.27 -1.80
CA VAL A 14 2.04 -4.40 -1.63
C VAL A 14 2.54 -4.92 -2.99
N VAL A 15 1.67 -4.95 -4.00
CA VAL A 15 2.05 -5.37 -5.37
C VAL A 15 3.04 -4.39 -5.98
N GLU A 16 2.81 -3.08 -5.86
CA GLU A 16 3.73 -2.04 -6.33
C GLU A 16 5.08 -2.10 -5.61
N TYR A 17 5.11 -2.15 -4.28
CA TYR A 17 6.37 -2.20 -3.52
C TYR A 17 7.16 -3.48 -3.80
N ARG A 18 6.48 -4.63 -3.95
CA ARG A 18 7.13 -5.87 -4.38
C ARG A 18 7.75 -5.71 -5.77
N THR A 19 7.03 -5.07 -6.69
CA THR A 19 7.53 -4.82 -8.04
C THR A 19 8.74 -3.89 -8.02
N ARG A 20 8.71 -2.79 -7.25
CA ARG A 20 9.85 -1.90 -7.07
C ARG A 20 11.07 -2.62 -6.47
N LEU A 21 10.86 -3.54 -5.52
CA LEU A 21 11.94 -4.38 -4.98
C LEU A 21 12.51 -5.35 -6.03
N ASN A 22 11.63 -5.95 -6.83
CA ASN A 22 12.05 -6.82 -7.92
C ASN A 22 12.88 -6.06 -8.96
N ILE A 23 12.49 -4.83 -9.31
CA ILE A 23 13.28 -3.93 -10.17
C ILE A 23 14.64 -3.63 -9.51
N LEU A 24 14.66 -3.21 -8.24
CA LEU A 24 15.89 -2.88 -7.52
C LEU A 24 16.91 -4.02 -7.62
N VAL A 25 16.48 -5.23 -7.26
CA VAL A 25 17.33 -6.42 -7.21
C VAL A 25 17.68 -6.91 -8.61
N GLY A 26 16.69 -6.95 -9.52
CA GLY A 26 16.86 -7.45 -10.87
C GLY A 26 17.87 -6.63 -11.66
N GLU A 27 17.70 -5.31 -11.74
CA GLU A 27 18.62 -4.46 -12.52
C GLU A 27 20.04 -4.45 -11.94
N LEU A 28 20.18 -4.51 -10.61
CA LEU A 28 21.49 -4.58 -9.97
C LEU A 28 22.17 -5.92 -10.26
N ALA A 29 21.43 -7.02 -10.13
CA ALA A 29 21.94 -8.35 -10.39
C ALA A 29 22.34 -8.52 -11.86
N SER A 30 21.52 -8.06 -12.81
CA SER A 30 21.81 -8.14 -14.24
C SER A 30 23.04 -7.31 -14.60
N SER A 31 23.18 -6.10 -14.05
CA SER A 31 24.34 -5.23 -14.27
C SER A 31 25.63 -5.85 -13.72
N ILE A 32 25.59 -6.39 -12.50
CA ILE A 32 26.76 -7.06 -11.89
C ILE A 32 27.12 -8.32 -12.67
N ASN A 33 26.13 -9.13 -13.05
CA ASN A 33 26.33 -10.33 -13.85
C ASN A 33 26.97 -10.03 -15.20
N ALA A 34 26.48 -8.99 -15.88
CA ALA A 34 27.02 -8.56 -17.17
C ALA A 34 28.50 -8.19 -17.06
N LEU A 35 28.87 -7.39 -16.05
CA LEU A 35 30.26 -7.03 -15.81
C LEU A 35 31.12 -8.23 -15.42
N HIS A 36 30.64 -9.07 -14.48
CA HIS A 36 31.37 -10.25 -14.01
C HIS A 36 31.63 -11.25 -15.13
N LYS A 37 30.64 -11.51 -16.01
CA LYS A 37 30.78 -12.44 -17.14
C LYS A 37 31.85 -12.03 -18.15
N LEU A 38 32.16 -10.74 -18.23
CA LEU A 38 33.19 -10.20 -19.12
C LEU A 38 34.59 -10.25 -18.50
N GLY A 39 34.70 -10.50 -17.20
CA GLY A 39 35.97 -10.55 -16.50
C GLY A 39 36.75 -11.85 -16.69
N TYR A 40 38.04 -11.77 -16.35
CA TYR A 40 38.92 -12.91 -16.17
C TYR A 40 39.01 -13.25 -14.68
N ASP A 41 38.98 -14.55 -14.40
CA ASP A 41 39.16 -15.10 -13.07
C ASP A 41 40.65 -15.19 -12.68
N LEU A 42 40.95 -15.73 -11.50
CA LEU A 42 42.34 -15.79 -11.00
C LEU A 42 43.20 -16.81 -11.77
N GLU A 43 42.57 -17.74 -12.49
CA GLU A 43 43.20 -18.73 -13.36
C GLU A 43 43.40 -18.21 -14.79
N GLY A 44 42.86 -17.02 -15.08
CA GLY A 44 42.90 -16.38 -16.39
C GLY A 44 41.85 -16.94 -17.36
N ALA A 45 40.84 -17.64 -16.85
CA ALA A 45 39.72 -18.14 -17.63
C ALA A 45 38.58 -17.10 -17.67
N GLN A 46 37.81 -17.15 -18.76
CA GLN A 46 36.60 -16.34 -18.95
C GLN A 46 35.40 -17.29 -19.03
N ASP A 47 35.08 -17.91 -17.90
CA ASP A 47 34.06 -18.97 -17.82
C ASP A 47 32.62 -18.44 -17.95
N ARG A 48 32.44 -17.11 -18.05
CA ARG A 48 31.14 -16.43 -18.22
C ARG A 48 30.08 -16.88 -17.19
N ILE A 49 30.53 -17.14 -15.97
CA ILE A 49 29.69 -17.52 -14.84
C ILE A 49 28.95 -16.28 -14.33
N ASP A 50 27.64 -16.41 -14.07
CA ASP A 50 26.87 -15.38 -13.38
C ASP A 50 27.32 -15.24 -11.93
N PHE A 51 27.40 -14.01 -11.43
CA PHE A 51 27.64 -13.75 -10.01
C PHE A 51 26.41 -14.11 -9.16
N PHE A 52 25.24 -13.67 -9.63
CA PHE A 52 23.94 -13.93 -9.05
C PHE A 52 23.09 -14.81 -9.98
N GLU A 53 22.49 -15.84 -9.43
CA GLU A 53 21.44 -16.61 -10.09
C GLU A 53 20.08 -16.08 -9.63
N ILE A 54 19.17 -15.84 -10.59
CA ILE A 54 17.78 -15.50 -10.34
C ILE A 54 16.94 -16.76 -10.59
N GLY A 55 16.29 -17.28 -9.54
CA GLY A 55 15.50 -18.52 -9.62
C GLY A 55 14.15 -18.33 -10.32
N ASP A 56 13.53 -17.17 -10.17
CA ASP A 56 12.29 -16.78 -10.85
C ASP A 56 12.45 -15.38 -11.43
N PRO A 57 12.41 -15.22 -12.77
CA PRO A 57 12.50 -13.92 -13.43
C PRO A 57 11.42 -12.92 -13.00
N LYS A 58 10.27 -13.39 -12.49
CA LYS A 58 9.18 -12.53 -12.02
C LYS A 58 9.32 -12.12 -10.56
N ASP A 59 10.18 -12.80 -9.81
CA ASP A 59 10.43 -12.52 -8.40
C ASP A 59 11.94 -12.53 -8.03
N PRO A 60 12.76 -11.69 -8.70
CA PRO A 60 14.19 -11.65 -8.44
C PRO A 60 14.53 -11.26 -7.01
N ALA A 61 13.77 -10.39 -6.35
CA ALA A 61 14.04 -10.02 -4.96
C ALA A 61 13.90 -11.20 -3.98
N ALA A 62 12.99 -12.13 -4.27
CA ALA A 62 12.78 -13.32 -3.44
C ALA A 62 13.74 -14.47 -3.80
N THR A 63 14.19 -14.53 -5.05
CA THR A 63 14.89 -15.72 -5.58
C THR A 63 16.36 -15.49 -5.91
N ILE A 64 16.87 -14.28 -5.73
CA ILE A 64 18.30 -13.98 -5.90
C ILE A 64 19.16 -14.82 -4.95
N LYS A 65 20.22 -15.40 -5.49
CA LYS A 65 21.26 -16.10 -4.74
C LYS A 65 22.61 -15.92 -5.41
N VAL A 66 23.69 -15.95 -4.63
CA VAL A 66 25.04 -16.04 -5.18
C VAL A 66 25.19 -17.39 -5.87
N ASN A 67 25.82 -17.39 -7.04
CA ASN A 67 26.07 -18.62 -7.79
C ASN A 67 26.96 -19.57 -6.96
N PRO A 68 26.53 -20.82 -6.68
CA PRO A 68 27.29 -21.78 -5.88
C PRO A 68 28.68 -22.10 -6.44
N GLN A 69 28.89 -21.94 -7.75
CA GLN A 69 30.20 -22.15 -8.39
C GLN A 69 31.25 -21.15 -7.90
N LEU A 70 30.82 -19.98 -7.42
CA LEU A 70 31.70 -18.93 -6.87
C LEU A 70 32.06 -19.17 -5.40
N ALA A 71 31.64 -20.30 -4.81
CA ALA A 71 32.23 -20.79 -3.57
C ALA A 71 33.74 -21.05 -3.75
N ASP A 72 34.17 -21.36 -4.97
CA ASP A 72 35.56 -21.29 -5.36
C ASP A 72 35.91 -19.83 -5.75
N PHE A 73 36.62 -19.15 -4.85
CA PHE A 73 37.00 -17.75 -5.04
C PHE A 73 37.92 -17.52 -6.25
N ASN A 74 38.59 -18.56 -6.75
CA ASN A 74 39.43 -18.45 -7.94
C ASN A 74 38.59 -18.14 -9.19
N LYS A 75 37.29 -18.46 -9.18
CA LYS A 75 36.35 -18.25 -10.30
C LYS A 75 35.70 -16.87 -10.31
N ILE A 76 36.00 -16.02 -9.33
CA ILE A 76 35.48 -14.66 -9.33
C ILE A 76 36.24 -13.84 -10.37
N ALA A 77 35.52 -13.47 -11.42
CA ALA A 77 36.04 -12.80 -12.60
C ALA A 77 36.13 -11.28 -12.37
N VAL A 78 37.26 -10.83 -11.81
CA VAL A 78 37.48 -9.41 -11.42
C VAL A 78 38.47 -8.64 -12.30
N GLY A 79 39.23 -9.33 -13.15
CA GLY A 79 40.21 -8.72 -14.05
C GLY A 79 39.63 -8.39 -15.43
N THR A 80 40.13 -7.36 -16.09
CA THR A 80 39.88 -7.14 -17.54
C THR A 80 40.94 -7.82 -18.40
N SER A 81 41.97 -8.36 -17.77
CA SER A 81 43.05 -9.15 -18.35
C SER A 81 43.36 -10.36 -17.45
N PRO A 82 44.04 -11.39 -17.97
CA PRO A 82 44.51 -12.52 -17.16
C PRO A 82 45.67 -12.16 -16.23
N ALA A 83 46.05 -10.88 -16.12
CA ALA A 83 47.13 -10.44 -15.26
C ALA A 83 46.72 -10.51 -13.79
N ARG A 84 47.59 -11.11 -12.96
CA ARG A 84 47.36 -11.17 -11.51
C ARG A 84 47.34 -9.78 -10.91
N GLY A 85 46.31 -9.49 -10.11
CA GLY A 85 46.14 -8.21 -9.42
C GLY A 85 45.33 -7.17 -10.20
N ASP A 86 44.80 -7.53 -11.37
CA ASP A 86 43.82 -6.71 -12.10
C ASP A 86 42.44 -6.80 -11.42
N GLY A 87 41.95 -5.66 -10.93
CA GLY A 87 40.65 -5.53 -10.25
C GLY A 87 39.68 -4.59 -10.97
N ASN A 88 39.89 -4.34 -12.26
CA ASN A 88 39.12 -3.33 -13.00
C ASN A 88 37.63 -3.67 -13.13
N ILE A 89 37.23 -4.95 -13.19
CA ILE A 89 35.80 -5.33 -13.15
C ILE A 89 35.20 -5.05 -11.77
N ALA A 90 35.94 -5.35 -10.70
CA ALA A 90 35.48 -5.02 -9.35
C ALA A 90 35.31 -3.51 -9.17
N LYS A 91 36.18 -2.70 -9.78
CA LYS A 91 36.03 -1.25 -9.84
C LYS A 91 34.80 -0.84 -10.67
N ALA A 92 34.59 -1.42 -11.84
CA ALA A 92 33.39 -1.13 -12.65
C ALA A 92 32.09 -1.48 -11.92
N ILE A 93 32.07 -2.60 -11.17
CA ILE A 93 30.96 -2.98 -10.29
C ILE A 93 30.76 -1.96 -9.17
N LEU A 94 31.83 -1.43 -8.58
CA LEU A 94 31.74 -0.35 -7.58
C LEU A 94 31.16 0.93 -8.20
N ASP A 95 31.60 1.28 -9.40
CA ASP A 95 31.17 2.48 -10.14
C ASP A 95 29.67 2.42 -10.50
N LEU A 96 29.04 1.23 -10.54
CA LEU A 96 27.58 1.09 -10.70
C LEU A 96 26.78 1.88 -9.66
N ARG A 97 27.36 2.16 -8.49
CA ARG A 97 26.74 2.99 -7.45
C ARG A 97 26.44 4.41 -7.93
N ASP A 98 27.31 4.94 -8.78
CA ASP A 98 27.23 6.33 -9.26
C ASP A 98 26.64 6.41 -10.67
N ILE A 99 26.54 5.28 -11.37
CA ILE A 99 25.93 5.13 -12.68
C ILE A 99 24.41 5.03 -12.55
N ASN A 100 23.69 5.62 -13.49
CA ASN A 100 22.25 5.49 -13.57
C ASN A 100 21.90 4.14 -14.21
N ILE A 101 21.42 3.21 -13.40
CA ILE A 101 21.05 1.86 -13.86
C ILE A 101 19.53 1.63 -13.87
N TYR A 102 18.77 2.57 -13.29
CA TYR A 102 17.31 2.45 -13.13
C TYR A 102 16.56 3.49 -13.96
N ALA A 103 15.68 3.00 -14.84
CA ALA A 103 14.67 3.81 -15.50
C ALA A 103 13.52 4.24 -14.56
N ASP A 104 12.63 5.10 -15.06
CA ASP A 104 11.41 5.48 -14.34
C ASP A 104 10.53 4.25 -14.07
N TYR A 105 9.91 4.17 -12.89
CA TYR A 105 9.07 3.03 -12.48
C TYR A 105 8.03 2.63 -13.55
N GLN A 106 7.41 3.62 -14.19
CA GLN A 106 6.38 3.40 -15.22
C GLN A 106 6.89 2.65 -16.45
N SER A 107 8.19 2.74 -16.77
CA SER A 107 8.77 2.01 -17.90
C SER A 107 8.74 0.49 -17.67
N TYR A 108 8.97 0.05 -16.43
CA TYR A 108 9.01 -1.37 -16.06
C TYR A 108 7.63 -2.03 -16.00
N ILE A 109 6.57 -1.25 -15.79
CA ILE A 109 5.20 -1.76 -15.69
C ILE A 109 4.36 -1.50 -16.94
N SER A 110 4.99 -1.05 -18.02
CA SER A 110 4.34 -0.86 -19.32
C SER A 110 3.96 -2.20 -19.98
N ASN A 111 4.62 -3.29 -19.60
CA ASN A 111 4.31 -4.64 -20.04
C ASN A 111 3.05 -5.17 -19.33
N PRO A 112 2.04 -5.69 -20.08
CA PRO A 112 0.84 -6.29 -19.48
C PRO A 112 1.13 -7.45 -18.52
N ASP A 113 2.24 -8.16 -18.72
CA ASP A 113 2.66 -9.30 -17.90
C ASP A 113 3.44 -8.90 -16.63
N GLY A 114 3.66 -7.60 -16.42
CA GLY A 114 4.41 -7.04 -15.30
C GLY A 114 5.92 -6.98 -15.53
N TYR A 115 6.64 -6.60 -14.48
CA TYR A 115 8.11 -6.59 -14.48
C TYR A 115 8.64 -8.02 -14.58
N GLU A 116 9.65 -8.22 -15.43
CA GLU A 116 10.37 -9.47 -15.56
C GLU A 116 11.87 -9.15 -15.66
N TYR A 117 12.69 -9.93 -14.97
CA TYR A 117 14.13 -9.79 -14.95
C TYR A 117 14.71 -9.99 -16.36
N GLU A 118 15.43 -8.97 -16.84
CA GLU A 118 16.09 -8.97 -18.13
C GLU A 118 17.60 -9.22 -17.99
N VAL A 119 18.13 -10.13 -18.79
CA VAL A 119 19.57 -10.42 -18.83
C VAL A 119 20.24 -9.51 -19.85
N ILE A 120 21.25 -8.76 -19.42
CA ILE A 120 22.10 -7.97 -20.30
C ILE A 120 23.11 -8.91 -20.96
N LEU A 121 23.10 -8.98 -22.30
CA LEU A 121 23.96 -9.84 -23.10
C LEU A 121 24.82 -8.99 -24.03
N GLU A 122 25.89 -8.42 -23.50
CA GLU A 122 26.81 -7.56 -24.25
C GLU A 122 28.19 -8.21 -24.41
N SER A 123 28.97 -7.74 -25.37
CA SER A 123 30.24 -8.36 -25.76
C SER A 123 31.47 -7.67 -25.18
N SER A 124 31.33 -6.42 -24.72
CA SER A 124 32.40 -5.64 -24.10
C SER A 124 31.90 -4.81 -22.91
N ILE A 125 32.83 -4.40 -22.05
CA ILE A 125 32.50 -3.63 -20.83
C ILE A 125 31.93 -2.26 -21.21
N ASP A 126 32.49 -1.62 -22.24
CA ASP A 126 32.03 -0.31 -22.69
C ASP A 126 30.59 -0.39 -23.22
N GLU A 127 30.23 -1.44 -23.96
CA GLU A 127 28.85 -1.71 -24.38
C GLU A 127 27.90 -1.94 -23.20
N VAL A 128 28.33 -2.73 -22.20
CA VAL A 128 27.55 -2.92 -20.96
C VAL A 128 27.28 -1.58 -20.29
N LEU A 129 28.33 -0.78 -20.06
CA LEU A 129 28.21 0.50 -19.37
C LEU A 129 27.40 1.52 -20.19
N GLU A 130 27.51 1.51 -21.52
CA GLU A 130 26.71 2.35 -22.40
C GLU A 130 25.22 1.96 -22.37
N ASN A 131 24.91 0.67 -22.47
CA ASN A 131 23.54 0.16 -22.40
C ASN A 131 22.89 0.52 -21.06
N ILE A 132 23.62 0.28 -19.96
CA ILE A 132 23.18 0.63 -18.60
C ILE A 132 22.90 2.14 -18.50
N ASN A 133 23.84 2.99 -18.94
CA ASN A 133 23.70 4.45 -18.85
C ASN A 133 22.56 5.03 -19.70
N ASN A 134 22.17 4.36 -20.78
CA ASN A 134 21.19 4.88 -21.74
C ASN A 134 19.73 4.52 -21.40
N LYS A 135 19.45 3.93 -20.23
CA LYS A 135 18.07 3.67 -19.80
C LYS A 135 17.30 4.98 -19.58
N ALA A 136 16.08 5.08 -20.11
CA ALA A 136 15.29 6.32 -20.28
C ALA A 136 14.86 7.06 -18.99
N GLY A 137 15.19 6.52 -17.81
CA GLY A 137 15.17 7.23 -16.53
C GLY A 137 16.55 7.13 -15.89
N ASN A 138 16.98 8.21 -15.24
CA ASN A 138 18.37 8.44 -14.86
C ASN A 138 18.56 8.32 -13.34
N MET A 139 18.27 7.16 -12.75
CA MET A 139 18.49 6.96 -11.32
C MET A 139 19.62 5.97 -11.04
N ASN A 140 20.53 6.38 -10.16
CA ASN A 140 21.52 5.49 -9.58
C ASN A 140 20.92 4.65 -8.43
N PRO A 141 21.60 3.58 -7.97
CA PRO A 141 21.08 2.73 -6.89
C PRO A 141 20.69 3.45 -5.61
N ASP A 142 21.46 4.44 -5.17
CA ASP A 142 21.13 5.22 -3.97
C ASP A 142 19.87 6.07 -4.17
N GLY A 143 19.71 6.65 -5.37
CA GLY A 143 18.54 7.42 -5.78
C GLY A 143 17.27 6.57 -5.78
N PHE A 144 17.32 5.39 -6.43
CA PHE A 144 16.18 4.48 -6.50
C PHE A 144 15.77 3.96 -5.12
N TYR A 145 16.74 3.52 -4.31
CA TYR A 145 16.46 3.06 -2.94
C TYR A 145 15.86 4.18 -2.07
N ARG A 146 16.38 5.41 -2.19
CA ARG A 146 15.83 6.56 -1.48
C ARG A 146 14.41 6.87 -1.94
N GLU A 147 14.12 6.86 -3.23
CA GLU A 147 12.75 7.06 -3.74
C GLU A 147 11.79 6.00 -3.19
N LEU A 148 12.19 4.73 -3.20
CA LEU A 148 11.39 3.62 -2.65
C LEU A 148 11.01 3.85 -1.18
N ILE A 149 11.97 4.26 -0.35
CA ILE A 149 11.71 4.54 1.07
C ILE A 149 10.89 5.83 1.24
N LEU A 150 11.14 6.86 0.42
CA LEU A 150 10.39 8.11 0.45
C LEU A 150 8.93 7.91 0.04
N SER A 151 8.66 7.12 -0.99
CA SER A 151 7.29 6.84 -1.43
C SER A 151 6.53 6.12 -0.32
N LEU A 152 7.13 5.10 0.31
CA LEU A 152 6.54 4.39 1.43
C LEU A 152 6.25 5.31 2.62
N ALA A 153 7.18 6.22 2.92
CA ALA A 153 7.01 7.19 3.99
C ALA A 153 5.87 8.19 3.70
N LEU A 154 5.79 8.70 2.47
CA LEU A 154 4.73 9.61 2.03
C LEU A 154 3.36 8.93 2.07
N GLU A 155 3.28 7.70 1.57
CA GLU A 155 2.04 6.93 1.51
C GLU A 155 1.52 6.56 2.91
N ARG A 156 2.44 6.21 3.82
CA ARG A 156 2.12 6.04 5.25
C ARG A 156 1.59 7.33 5.86
N GLU A 157 2.21 8.47 5.57
CA GLU A 157 1.79 9.76 6.12
C GLU A 157 0.38 10.15 5.60
N GLN A 158 0.16 10.00 4.29
CA GLN A 158 -1.16 10.22 3.68
C GLN A 158 -2.23 9.31 4.28
N ALA A 159 -1.93 8.03 4.50
CA ALA A 159 -2.86 7.10 5.14
C ALA A 159 -3.19 7.53 6.58
N ARG A 160 -2.20 8.01 7.34
CA ARG A 160 -2.40 8.51 8.70
C ARG A 160 -3.29 9.76 8.71
N ASP A 161 -3.05 10.70 7.80
CA ASP A 161 -3.86 11.91 7.66
C ASP A 161 -5.30 11.59 7.25
N MET A 162 -5.48 10.61 6.37
CA MET A 162 -6.81 10.14 5.97
C MET A 162 -7.58 9.57 7.16
N VAL A 163 -6.93 8.75 8.00
CA VAL A 163 -7.54 8.21 9.22
C VAL A 163 -7.89 9.33 10.21
N LEU A 164 -7.01 10.31 10.38
CA LEU A 164 -7.26 11.47 11.25
C LEU A 164 -8.48 12.27 10.78
N ASN A 165 -8.51 12.65 9.50
CA ASN A 165 -9.63 13.40 8.91
C ASN A 165 -10.95 12.62 9.01
N GLN A 166 -10.90 11.31 8.73
CA GLN A 166 -12.09 10.46 8.83
C GLN A 166 -12.62 10.39 10.26
N THR A 167 -11.73 10.35 11.25
CA THR A 167 -12.10 10.33 12.68
C THR A 167 -12.77 11.64 13.07
N ILE A 168 -12.19 12.78 12.71
CA ILE A 168 -12.76 14.11 12.97
C ILE A 168 -14.16 14.23 12.36
N LEU A 169 -14.34 13.80 11.11
CA LEU A 169 -15.64 13.83 10.44
C LEU A 169 -16.66 12.91 11.12
N THR A 170 -16.25 11.72 11.55
CA THR A 170 -17.16 10.82 12.27
C THR A 170 -17.56 11.36 13.63
N ASP A 171 -16.64 12.01 14.35
CA ASP A 171 -16.93 12.64 15.63
C ASP A 171 -17.90 13.82 15.46
N GLN A 172 -17.67 14.68 14.47
CA GLN A 172 -18.60 15.79 14.15
C GLN A 172 -20.00 15.29 13.76
N ILE A 173 -20.09 14.21 12.98
CA ILE A 173 -21.38 13.61 12.61
C ILE A 173 -22.05 13.01 13.84
N ARG A 174 -21.28 12.36 14.73
CA ARG A 174 -21.79 11.79 15.97
C ARG A 174 -22.32 12.88 16.90
N GLU A 175 -21.58 13.96 17.08
CA GLU A 175 -22.00 15.13 17.87
C GLU A 175 -23.29 15.75 17.33
N ARG A 176 -23.37 16.00 16.01
CA ARG A 176 -24.62 16.49 15.39
C ARG A 176 -25.80 15.53 15.55
N LYS A 177 -25.53 14.22 15.46
CA LYS A 177 -26.55 13.21 15.71
C LYS A 177 -27.01 13.27 17.16
N GLU A 178 -26.12 13.43 18.12
CA GLU A 178 -26.45 13.61 19.53
C GLU A 178 -27.24 14.90 19.75
N GLU A 179 -26.88 16.03 19.14
CA GLU A 179 -27.64 17.30 19.21
C GLU A 179 -29.08 17.16 18.69
N ILE A 180 -29.27 16.49 17.54
CA ILE A 180 -30.59 16.34 16.90
C ILE A 180 -31.42 15.24 17.57
N SER A 181 -30.78 14.14 17.97
CA SER A 181 -31.42 12.96 18.56
C SER A 181 -31.50 13.01 20.08
N SER A 182 -30.95 14.05 20.71
CA SER A 182 -31.06 14.29 22.15
C SER A 182 -32.48 14.70 22.48
N VAL A 183 -33.27 13.72 22.93
CA VAL A 183 -34.54 13.98 23.60
C VAL A 183 -34.20 14.40 25.04
N SER A 184 -34.63 15.60 25.44
CA SER A 184 -34.50 16.02 26.84
C SER A 184 -35.46 15.19 27.70
N LEU A 185 -34.94 14.50 28.72
CA LEU A 185 -35.76 13.76 29.69
C LEU A 185 -36.83 14.67 30.33
N ASP A 186 -36.54 15.96 30.45
CA ASP A 186 -37.48 16.95 30.98
C ASP A 186 -38.61 17.26 29.98
N GLU A 187 -38.32 17.32 28.68
CA GLU A 187 -39.36 17.45 27.64
C GLU A 187 -40.20 16.16 27.53
N GLU A 188 -39.56 14.99 27.62
CA GLU A 188 -40.26 13.71 27.62
C GLU A 188 -41.16 13.56 28.87
N MET A 189 -40.67 13.99 30.04
CA MET A 189 -41.44 14.04 31.29
C MET A 189 -42.56 15.09 31.22
N ALA A 190 -42.31 16.28 30.67
CA ALA A 190 -43.34 17.30 30.49
C ALA A 190 -44.45 16.81 29.54
N ASN A 191 -44.08 16.13 28.44
CA ASN A 191 -45.03 15.49 27.53
C ASN A 191 -45.79 14.36 28.23
N MET A 192 -45.11 13.53 29.02
CA MET A 192 -45.75 12.47 29.81
C MET A 192 -46.77 13.06 30.81
N LEU A 193 -46.39 14.08 31.58
CA LEU A 193 -47.26 14.77 32.52
C LEU A 193 -48.45 15.42 31.81
N LYS A 194 -48.22 16.06 30.65
CA LYS A 194 -49.27 16.62 29.81
C LYS A 194 -50.26 15.54 29.36
N TYR A 195 -49.78 14.40 28.85
CA TYR A 195 -50.63 13.28 28.47
C TYR A 195 -51.39 12.69 29.66
N GLN A 196 -50.76 12.58 30.82
CA GLN A 196 -51.41 12.12 32.06
C GLN A 196 -52.53 13.07 32.48
N HIS A 197 -52.29 14.39 32.48
CA HIS A 197 -53.30 15.39 32.80
C HIS A 197 -54.45 15.40 31.80
N SER A 198 -54.16 15.33 30.50
CA SER A 198 -55.19 15.20 29.46
C SER A 198 -56.04 13.94 29.65
N TYR A 199 -55.42 12.81 30.02
CA TYR A 199 -56.14 11.56 30.28
C TYR A 199 -57.07 11.67 31.49
N ILE A 200 -56.60 12.26 32.60
CA ILE A 200 -57.41 12.51 33.81
C ILE A 200 -58.56 13.47 33.50
N ALA A 201 -58.31 14.55 32.75
CA ALA A 201 -59.33 15.50 32.35
C ALA A 201 -60.40 14.83 31.47
N ASN A 202 -59.99 14.04 30.47
CA ASN A 202 -60.92 13.28 29.64
C ASN A 202 -61.74 12.27 30.46
N SER A 203 -61.13 11.63 31.45
CA SER A 203 -61.83 10.71 32.37
C SER A 203 -62.94 11.44 33.14
N ARG A 204 -62.69 12.68 33.59
CA ARG A 204 -63.71 13.52 34.25
C ARG A 204 -64.80 13.95 33.29
N VAL A 205 -64.46 14.26 32.04
CA VAL A 205 -65.45 14.57 30.99
C VAL A 205 -66.32 13.35 30.71
N ILE A 206 -65.74 12.16 30.62
CA ILE A 206 -66.48 10.90 30.46
C ILE A 206 -67.41 10.68 31.67
N ASN A 207 -66.92 10.86 32.89
CA ASN A 207 -67.78 10.74 34.09
C ASN A 207 -68.94 11.75 34.08
N ALA A 208 -68.69 12.99 33.66
CA ALA A 208 -69.75 14.00 33.54
C ALA A 208 -70.74 13.65 32.42
N ILE A 209 -70.26 13.07 31.31
CA ILE A 209 -71.12 12.53 30.25
C ILE A 209 -71.94 11.35 30.79
N ASP A 210 -71.34 10.43 31.55
CA ASP A 210 -72.06 9.32 32.18
C ASP A 210 -73.14 9.83 33.13
N GLU A 211 -72.86 10.85 33.95
CA GLU A 211 -73.87 11.48 34.82
C GLU A 211 -74.97 12.21 34.04
N MET A 212 -74.63 12.85 32.91
CA MET A 212 -75.61 13.46 32.02
C MET A 212 -76.47 12.39 31.33
N ILE A 213 -75.88 11.28 30.87
CA ILE A 213 -76.59 10.13 30.30
C ILE A 213 -77.50 9.51 31.35
N GLU A 214 -77.02 9.27 32.57
CA GLU A 214 -77.80 8.79 33.70
C GLU A 214 -79.00 9.71 33.97
N THR A 215 -78.80 11.02 33.95
CA THR A 215 -79.88 11.99 34.18
C THR A 215 -80.88 12.01 33.01
N ILE A 216 -80.44 11.90 31.76
CA ILE A 216 -81.33 11.84 30.60
C ILE A 216 -82.12 10.52 30.63
N VAL A 217 -81.46 9.39 30.88
CA VAL A 217 -82.07 8.06 30.83
C VAL A 217 -82.98 7.82 32.05
N ASN A 218 -82.50 8.09 33.26
CA ASN A 218 -83.19 7.77 34.51
C ASN A 218 -84.00 8.94 35.11
N ARG A 219 -83.80 10.18 34.67
CA ARG A 219 -84.56 11.35 35.22
C ARG A 219 -85.48 12.03 34.21
N LEU A 220 -85.19 11.98 32.91
CA LEU A 220 -86.13 12.42 31.86
C LEU A 220 -86.96 11.27 31.28
N GLY A 221 -86.53 10.01 31.42
CA GLY A 221 -87.26 8.82 30.93
C GLY A 221 -88.44 8.33 31.78
N ILE A 222 -88.62 8.81 33.02
CA ILE A 222 -89.64 8.30 33.97
C ILE A 222 -90.97 9.09 33.91
N VAL A 223 -91.09 10.14 33.09
CA VAL A 223 -92.36 10.88 32.92
C VAL A 223 -93.36 10.22 31.96
N GLY A 224 -93.06 9.00 31.50
CA GLY A 224 -93.97 8.19 30.71
C GLY A 224 -94.35 6.89 31.41
N ARG A 225 -95.08 6.96 32.54
CA ARG A 225 -96.13 6.03 32.98
C ARG A 225 -96.75 6.46 34.30
#